data_AF-A0A817VH38-F1
#
_entry.id   AF-A0A817VH38-F1
#
_cell.length_a   1.000
_cell.length_b   1.000
_cell.length_c   1.000
_cell.angle_alpha   90.00
_cell.angle_beta   90.00
_cell.angle_gamma   90.00
#
_symmetry.space_group_name_H-M   'P 1'
#
loop_
_entity.id
_entity.type
_entity.pdbx_description
1 polymer ?
#
loop_
_entity_poly.entity_id
_entity_poly.type
_entity_poly.pdbx_seq_one_letter_code
_entity_poly.pdbx_strand_id
1 'polypeptide(L)'
;MLMTTSTAITTITTTSAATTLTITLNTCTSTWANIDVLYHCYNNCTVQSSYVQYTYSYVAIGNTTRLTFALRQDHYYFALDTISVSGNAAPGTELLINGDFEMGNLTPWLYCNPNNANYAGVVRATNYSYSGKTYGPHTGTHFYLDGAVGSPDFISQTFTTIIGDAYSLSFWLYNPSGGTGVSVDILMST
;
A
#
# COMPACT_ATOMS: atom_id res chain seq x y z
N MET A 1 9.01 -22.82 -16.30
CA MET A 1 10.20 -22.09 -15.83
C MET A 1 10.15 -22.13 -14.31
N LEU A 2 10.94 -23.01 -13.69
CA LEU A 2 11.05 -23.05 -12.22
C LEU A 2 11.80 -21.80 -11.77
N MET A 3 11.20 -21.00 -10.88
CA MET A 3 11.90 -19.92 -10.20
C MET A 3 11.77 -20.13 -8.69
N THR A 4 12.94 -20.16 -8.07
CA THR A 4 13.21 -20.44 -6.67
C THR A 4 12.97 -19.20 -5.81
N THR A 5 12.41 -19.39 -4.62
CA THR A 5 12.40 -18.38 -3.56
C THR A 5 13.83 -18.06 -3.13
N SER A 6 14.17 -16.78 -3.03
CA SER A 6 15.41 -16.33 -2.38
C SER A 6 15.04 -15.54 -1.13
N THR A 7 15.28 -16.16 0.02
CA THR A 7 15.28 -15.48 1.31
C THR A 7 16.62 -14.79 1.46
N ALA A 8 16.69 -13.48 1.25
CA ALA A 8 17.90 -12.72 1.58
C ALA A 8 17.93 -12.46 3.09
N ILE A 9 18.65 -13.31 3.83
CA ILE A 9 19.02 -13.06 5.23
C ILE A 9 20.43 -12.47 5.23
N THR A 10 20.55 -11.15 5.39
CA THR A 10 21.87 -10.52 5.61
C THR A 10 22.14 -10.47 7.10
N THR A 11 22.92 -11.43 7.60
CA THR A 11 23.43 -11.40 8.98
C THR A 11 24.63 -10.45 9.04
N ILE A 12 24.43 -9.23 9.55
CA ILE A 12 25.55 -8.33 9.88
C ILE A 12 26.05 -8.73 11.27
N THR A 13 27.21 -9.39 11.34
CA THR A 13 27.89 -9.70 12.60
C THR A 13 28.88 -8.57 12.92
N THR A 14 28.56 -7.73 13.90
CA THR A 14 29.55 -6.82 14.51
C THR A 14 29.94 -7.36 15.88
N THR A 15 31.25 -7.45 16.11
CA THR A 15 31.83 -7.98 17.35
C THR A 15 31.89 -6.91 18.44
N SER A 16 30.92 -6.89 19.36
CA SER A 16 31.09 -6.51 20.78
C SER A 16 29.74 -6.51 21.51
N ALA A 17 29.66 -7.20 22.65
CA ALA A 17 28.53 -7.30 23.59
C ALA A 17 27.14 -7.62 22.99
N ALA A 18 26.66 -8.84 23.26
CA ALA A 18 25.42 -9.39 22.72
C ALA A 18 24.17 -8.61 23.19
N THR A 19 23.79 -7.61 22.39
CA THR A 19 22.40 -7.13 22.31
C THR A 19 21.83 -7.70 21.01
N THR A 20 20.92 -8.67 21.11
CA THR A 20 20.24 -9.21 19.93
C THR A 20 19.35 -8.13 19.34
N LEU A 21 19.85 -7.43 18.32
CA LEU A 21 19.10 -6.45 17.56
C LEU A 21 18.36 -7.21 16.45
N THR A 22 17.09 -7.51 16.67
CA THR A 22 16.21 -8.01 15.62
C THR A 22 15.90 -6.84 14.69
N ILE A 23 16.71 -6.68 13.64
CA ILE A 23 16.36 -5.77 12.54
C ILE A 23 15.36 -6.54 11.68
N THR A 24 14.07 -6.26 11.85
CA THR A 24 13.05 -6.64 10.88
C THR A 24 13.34 -5.86 9.62
N LEU A 25 14.02 -6.48 8.64
CA LEU A 25 14.19 -5.88 7.34
C LEU A 25 12.79 -5.82 6.70
N ASN A 26 12.23 -4.62 6.63
CA ASN A 26 11.01 -4.31 5.87
C ASN A 26 11.30 -4.57 4.39
N THR A 27 11.32 -5.84 4.01
CA THR A 27 11.42 -6.24 2.62
C THR A 27 10.03 -6.08 2.03
N CYS A 28 9.94 -5.06 1.18
CA CYS A 28 8.75 -4.71 0.41
C CYS A 28 8.73 -5.68 -0.75
N THR A 29 8.32 -6.90 -0.45
CA THR A 29 8.24 -7.97 -1.44
C THR A 29 6.83 -7.95 -2.00
N SER A 30 6.62 -7.19 -3.08
CA SER A 30 5.63 -7.65 -4.05
C SER A 30 6.24 -8.87 -4.74
N THR A 31 6.05 -10.05 -4.16
CA THR A 31 6.27 -11.26 -4.96
C THR A 31 5.12 -11.27 -5.96
N TRP A 32 5.40 -10.95 -7.22
CA TRP A 32 4.47 -10.96 -8.36
C TRP A 32 3.88 -12.36 -8.68
N ALA A 33 3.86 -13.25 -7.68
CA ALA A 33 3.36 -14.60 -7.76
C ALA A 33 1.82 -14.69 -7.74
N ASN A 34 1.10 -13.56 -7.68
CA ASN A 34 -0.37 -13.46 -7.80
C ASN A 34 -1.21 -14.25 -6.79
N ILE A 35 -0.62 -14.84 -5.74
CA ILE A 35 -1.37 -15.68 -4.80
C ILE A 35 -2.13 -14.85 -3.74
N ASP A 36 -1.72 -13.60 -3.48
CA ASP A 36 -2.29 -12.74 -2.41
C ASP A 36 -2.69 -11.33 -2.90
N VAL A 37 -2.89 -11.17 -4.21
CA VAL A 37 -3.21 -9.87 -4.82
C VAL A 37 -4.73 -9.70 -4.90
N LEU A 38 -5.27 -8.72 -4.17
CA LEU A 38 -6.68 -8.37 -4.18
C LEU A 38 -7.04 -7.51 -5.39
N TYR A 39 -6.12 -6.62 -5.78
CA TYR A 39 -6.26 -5.78 -6.96
C TYR A 39 -4.93 -5.68 -7.69
N HIS A 40 -4.99 -5.87 -9.00
CA HIS A 40 -3.86 -5.70 -9.89
C HIS A 40 -4.30 -4.91 -11.12
N CYS A 41 -3.54 -3.88 -11.45
CA CYS A 41 -3.54 -3.33 -12.80
C CYS A 41 -2.12 -2.99 -13.23
N TYR A 42 -1.81 -3.25 -14.50
CA TYR A 42 -0.53 -2.92 -15.12
C TYR A 42 -0.77 -2.41 -16.53
N ASN A 43 -0.35 -1.17 -16.80
CA ASN A 43 -0.56 -0.38 -18.02
C ASN A 43 -2.02 -0.11 -18.43
N ASN A 44 -2.98 -0.94 -18.02
CA ASN A 44 -4.39 -0.84 -18.36
C ASN A 44 -5.26 -0.51 -17.13
N CYS A 45 -4.71 0.30 -16.21
CA CYS A 45 -5.46 0.78 -15.06
C CYS A 45 -6.63 1.67 -15.48
N THR A 46 -7.80 1.49 -14.85
CA THR A 46 -9.00 2.28 -15.13
C THR A 46 -8.74 3.76 -14.89
N VAL A 47 -9.11 4.58 -15.87
CA VAL A 47 -9.11 6.04 -15.77
C VAL A 47 -10.41 6.49 -15.12
N GLN A 48 -10.30 7.41 -14.17
CA GLN A 48 -11.42 7.91 -13.38
C GLN A 48 -11.50 9.43 -13.51
N SER A 49 -12.71 9.97 -13.39
CA SER A 49 -12.95 11.42 -13.32
C SER A 49 -13.03 11.94 -11.87
N SER A 50 -13.15 11.04 -10.91
CA SER A 50 -13.26 11.29 -9.47
C SER A 50 -12.82 10.05 -8.69
N TYR A 51 -12.80 10.13 -7.37
CA TYR A 51 -12.61 8.97 -6.51
C TYR A 51 -13.61 7.85 -6.81
N VAL A 52 -13.12 6.61 -6.75
CA VAL A 52 -13.91 5.38 -6.84
C VAL A 52 -13.58 4.53 -5.62
N GLN A 53 -14.62 3.97 -4.98
CA GLN A 53 -14.45 3.03 -3.89
C GLN A 53 -14.17 1.63 -4.43
N TYR A 54 -13.18 0.98 -3.83
CA TYR A 54 -12.89 -0.41 -4.06
C TYR A 54 -13.14 -1.19 -2.77
N THR A 55 -13.66 -2.41 -2.90
CA THR A 55 -13.94 -3.30 -1.77
C THR A 55 -13.50 -4.72 -2.09
N TYR A 56 -12.91 -5.39 -1.10
CA TYR A 56 -12.40 -6.76 -1.23
C TYR A 56 -12.64 -7.54 0.05
N SER A 57 -12.83 -8.85 -0.10
CA SER A 57 -12.85 -9.80 1.02
C SER A 57 -11.57 -10.62 1.05
N TYR A 58 -10.98 -10.80 2.23
CA TYR A 58 -9.79 -11.62 2.45
C TYR A 58 -10.02 -12.60 3.61
N VAL A 59 -9.68 -13.87 3.44
CA VAL A 59 -9.73 -14.86 4.53
C VAL A 59 -8.31 -15.02 5.09
N ALA A 60 -8.11 -14.70 6.35
CA ALA A 60 -6.78 -14.73 6.95
C ALA A 60 -6.26 -16.17 7.10
N ILE A 61 -5.03 -16.41 6.63
CA ILE A 61 -4.33 -17.69 6.81
C ILE A 61 -3.28 -17.65 7.93
N GLY A 62 -3.06 -16.47 8.51
CA GLY A 62 -2.13 -16.22 9.61
C GLY A 62 -2.77 -15.39 10.73
N ASN A 63 -2.10 -15.32 11.87
CA ASN A 63 -2.54 -14.52 13.02
C ASN A 63 -2.22 -13.02 12.89
N THR A 64 -1.56 -12.66 11.80
CA THR A 64 -1.11 -11.31 11.46
C THR A 64 -1.22 -11.18 9.95
N THR A 65 -1.72 -10.05 9.46
CA THR A 65 -1.80 -9.75 8.04
C THR A 65 -1.21 -8.38 7.77
N ARG A 66 -0.43 -8.27 6.70
CA ARG A 66 0.12 -7.02 6.17
C ARG A 66 -0.68 -6.61 4.93
N LEU A 67 -1.30 -5.44 4.99
CA LEU A 67 -1.85 -4.76 3.82
C LEU A 67 -0.74 -3.94 3.16
N THR A 68 -0.55 -4.10 1.86
CA THR A 68 0.44 -3.37 1.07
C THR A 68 -0.20 -2.75 -0.17
N PHE A 69 0.09 -1.48 -0.41
CA PHE A 69 -0.15 -0.81 -1.68
C PHE A 69 1.19 -0.62 -2.38
N ALA A 70 1.27 -1.04 -3.65
CA ALA A 70 2.38 -0.73 -4.53
C ALA A 70 1.85 0.17 -5.66
N LEU A 71 2.42 1.36 -5.81
CA LEU A 71 1.90 2.38 -6.70
C LEU A 71 2.98 2.85 -7.67
N ARG A 72 2.65 2.95 -8.95
CA ARG A 72 3.49 3.59 -9.97
C ARG A 72 2.61 4.37 -10.92
N GLN A 73 2.94 5.63 -11.15
CA GLN A 73 2.21 6.50 -12.06
C GLN A 73 3.19 7.46 -12.74
N ASP A 74 3.70 7.04 -13.90
CA ASP A 74 4.74 7.78 -14.64
C ASP A 74 4.25 9.13 -15.20
N HIS A 75 2.94 9.31 -15.40
CA HIS A 75 2.38 10.48 -16.12
C HIS A 75 1.73 11.52 -15.20
N TYR A 76 1.28 11.11 -14.02
CA TYR A 76 0.39 11.88 -13.14
C TYR A 76 0.58 11.45 -11.68
N TYR A 77 -0.49 11.42 -10.89
CA TYR A 77 -0.48 10.90 -9.52
C TYR A 77 -1.73 10.05 -9.27
N PHE A 78 -1.64 9.13 -8.32
CA PHE A 78 -2.79 8.57 -7.61
C PHE A 78 -3.10 9.44 -6.40
N ALA A 79 -4.38 9.58 -6.08
CA ALA A 79 -4.81 10.03 -4.77
C ALA A 79 -5.56 8.90 -4.07
N LEU A 80 -5.08 8.51 -2.89
CA LEU A 80 -5.57 7.41 -2.08
C LEU A 80 -6.05 7.97 -0.73
N ASP A 81 -7.22 7.53 -0.29
CA ASP A 81 -7.84 8.00 0.94
C ASP A 81 -8.81 6.96 1.53
N THR A 82 -9.15 7.14 2.80
CA THR A 82 -10.13 6.37 3.58
C THR A 82 -9.93 4.86 3.45
N ILE A 83 -8.71 4.39 3.72
CA ILE A 83 -8.40 2.96 3.76
C ILE A 83 -8.94 2.38 5.06
N SER A 84 -9.73 1.32 4.95
CA SER A 84 -10.36 0.67 6.10
C SER A 84 -10.25 -0.84 5.98
N VAL A 85 -9.90 -1.49 7.08
CA VAL A 85 -10.04 -2.94 7.24
C VAL A 85 -10.86 -3.23 8.49
N SER A 86 -11.91 -4.03 8.32
CA SER A 86 -12.69 -4.54 9.45
C SER A 86 -12.88 -6.05 9.36
N GLY A 87 -12.92 -6.71 10.51
CA GLY A 87 -13.18 -8.15 10.60
C GLY A 87 -14.67 -8.45 10.60
N ASN A 88 -15.08 -9.56 9.98
CA ASN A 88 -16.48 -9.97 9.95
C ASN A 88 -16.99 -10.49 11.31
N ALA A 89 -16.10 -10.97 12.18
CA ALA A 89 -16.43 -11.37 13.55
C ALA A 89 -16.72 -10.17 14.48
N ALA A 90 -16.22 -8.98 14.13
CA ALA A 90 -16.51 -7.72 14.81
C ALA A 90 -16.71 -6.59 13.78
N PRO A 91 -17.82 -6.61 13.02
CA PRO A 91 -18.06 -5.64 11.96
C PRO A 91 -18.02 -4.21 12.50
N GLY A 92 -17.31 -3.32 11.80
CA GLY A 92 -17.21 -1.90 12.18
C GLY A 92 -16.08 -1.57 13.15
N THR A 93 -15.31 -2.54 13.64
CA THR A 93 -14.03 -2.24 14.30
C THR A 93 -12.95 -2.05 13.24
N GLU A 94 -12.45 -0.82 13.13
CA GLU A 94 -11.31 -0.49 12.27
C GLU A 94 -10.03 -1.11 12.84
N LEU A 95 -9.27 -1.79 11.97
CA LEU A 95 -8.00 -2.43 12.32
C LEU A 95 -6.79 -1.59 11.92
N LEU A 96 -6.95 -0.66 10.98
CA LEU A 96 -5.91 0.25 10.55
C LEU A 96 -5.90 1.52 11.41
N ILE A 97 -4.70 2.01 11.67
CA ILE A 97 -4.49 3.32 12.29
C ILE A 97 -4.14 4.30 11.17
N ASN A 98 -4.77 5.48 11.18
CA ASN A 98 -4.51 6.55 10.21
C ASN A 98 -4.71 6.11 8.76
N GLY A 99 -5.76 5.32 8.47
CA GLY A 99 -6.11 4.89 7.12
C GLY A 99 -6.70 6.02 6.25
N ASP A 100 -7.21 7.07 6.88
CA ASP A 100 -7.69 8.32 6.27
C ASP A 100 -6.61 9.42 6.23
N PHE A 101 -5.41 9.15 6.73
CA PHE A 101 -4.27 10.08 6.75
C PHE A 101 -4.46 11.39 7.54
N GLU A 102 -5.53 11.52 8.34
CA GLU A 102 -5.87 12.74 9.06
C GLU A 102 -4.92 13.09 10.21
N MET A 103 -3.97 12.22 10.54
CA MET A 103 -2.84 12.58 11.41
C MET A 103 -1.83 13.52 10.72
N GLY A 104 -2.05 13.85 9.44
CA GLY A 104 -1.25 14.80 8.66
C GLY A 104 0.15 14.30 8.29
N ASN A 105 0.40 13.02 8.49
CA ASN A 105 1.65 12.35 8.15
C ASN A 105 1.39 10.87 7.86
N LEU A 106 2.41 10.16 7.37
CA LEU A 106 2.27 8.77 6.94
C LEU A 106 2.29 7.75 8.08
N THR A 107 2.66 8.14 9.31
CA THR A 107 2.72 7.22 10.46
C THR A 107 1.32 6.71 10.82
N PRO A 108 1.11 5.41 11.10
CA PRO A 108 2.10 4.34 11.27
C PRO A 108 2.34 3.48 10.02
N TRP A 109 1.94 3.95 8.83
CA TRP A 109 2.28 3.26 7.60
C TRP A 109 3.79 3.25 7.39
N LEU A 110 4.29 2.08 7.02
CA LEU A 110 5.67 1.88 6.63
C LEU A 110 5.80 2.20 5.14
N TYR A 111 6.53 3.25 4.84
CA TYR A 111 6.92 3.59 3.48
C TYR A 111 8.16 2.81 3.05
N CYS A 112 8.23 2.47 1.76
CA CYS A 112 9.36 1.77 1.19
C CYS A 112 9.53 2.07 -0.29
N ASN A 113 10.78 2.27 -0.71
CA ASN A 113 11.13 2.56 -2.09
C ASN A 113 12.47 1.88 -2.44
N PRO A 114 12.44 0.56 -2.72
CA PRO A 114 13.65 -0.24 -2.89
C PRO A 114 14.39 0.05 -4.21
N ASN A 115 13.71 0.66 -5.18
CA ASN A 115 14.24 0.96 -6.51
C ASN A 115 14.55 2.45 -6.71
N ASN A 116 14.49 3.26 -5.64
CA ASN A 116 14.71 4.70 -5.67
C ASN A 116 13.85 5.42 -6.74
N ALA A 117 12.57 5.03 -6.84
CA ALA A 117 11.59 5.73 -7.66
C ALA A 117 11.57 7.23 -7.31
N ASN A 118 11.49 8.07 -8.33
CA ASN A 118 11.30 9.51 -8.13
C ASN A 118 9.83 9.79 -7.83
N TYR A 119 9.55 10.96 -7.22
CA TYR A 119 8.20 11.39 -6.87
C TYR A 119 7.49 10.46 -5.87
N ALA A 120 8.24 10.09 -4.82
CA ALA A 120 7.77 9.35 -3.66
C ALA A 120 6.39 9.83 -3.16
N GLY A 121 5.54 8.90 -2.75
CA GLY A 121 4.24 9.25 -2.22
C GLY A 121 4.30 10.04 -0.89
N VAL A 122 3.39 10.99 -0.73
CA VAL A 122 3.33 11.93 0.40
C VAL A 122 1.90 12.12 0.90
N VAL A 123 1.74 12.33 2.20
CA VAL A 123 0.46 12.81 2.76
C VAL A 123 0.35 14.32 2.53
N ARG A 124 -0.79 14.80 2.01
CA ARG A 124 -1.04 16.22 1.74
C ARG A 124 -2.29 16.71 2.44
N ALA A 125 -2.26 17.95 2.93
CA ALA A 125 -3.37 18.64 3.59
C ALA A 125 -4.18 19.59 2.65
N THR A 126 -3.73 19.75 1.41
CA THR A 126 -4.32 20.69 0.45
C THR A 126 -4.39 20.08 -0.94
N ASN A 127 -5.34 20.60 -1.73
CA ASN A 127 -5.46 20.21 -3.13
C ASN A 127 -4.13 20.41 -3.85
N TYR A 128 -3.77 19.41 -4.66
CA TYR A 128 -2.60 19.45 -5.50
C TYR A 128 -3.03 19.54 -6.96
N SER A 129 -2.44 20.44 -7.72
CA SER A 129 -2.73 20.60 -9.15
C SER A 129 -1.51 20.24 -9.96
N TYR A 130 -1.68 19.32 -10.91
CA TYR A 130 -0.62 18.93 -11.83
C TYR A 130 -1.18 18.65 -13.22
N SER A 131 -0.59 19.31 -14.23
CA SER A 131 -0.92 19.12 -15.65
C SER A 131 -2.44 19.10 -15.94
N GLY A 132 -3.18 20.06 -15.37
CA GLY A 132 -4.63 20.20 -15.57
C GLY A 132 -5.50 19.20 -14.79
N LYS A 133 -4.92 18.40 -13.90
CA LYS A 133 -5.63 17.55 -12.93
C LYS A 133 -5.53 18.15 -11.53
N THR A 134 -6.60 18.02 -10.76
CA THR A 134 -6.65 18.40 -9.35
C THR A 134 -6.88 17.15 -8.52
N TYR A 135 -6.06 16.98 -7.49
CA TYR A 135 -6.14 15.93 -6.48
C TYR A 135 -6.46 16.58 -5.15
N GLY A 136 -7.28 15.94 -4.33
CA GLY A 136 -7.66 16.44 -3.02
C GLY A 136 -8.11 15.29 -2.12
N PRO A 137 -8.40 15.58 -0.85
CA PRO A 137 -8.98 14.58 0.04
C PRO A 137 -10.34 14.09 -0.48
N HIS A 138 -10.60 12.80 -0.34
CA HIS A 138 -11.93 12.25 -0.52
C HIS A 138 -12.80 12.57 0.70
N THR A 139 -12.21 12.46 1.90
CA THR A 139 -12.80 12.84 3.18
C THR A 139 -11.84 13.67 4.01
N GLY A 140 -12.36 14.47 4.94
CA GLY A 140 -11.50 15.22 5.85
C GLY A 140 -10.64 16.26 5.14
N THR A 141 -9.38 16.33 5.51
CA THR A 141 -8.41 17.34 5.04
C THR A 141 -7.13 16.76 4.48
N HIS A 142 -6.87 15.47 4.67
CA HIS A 142 -5.64 14.81 4.24
C HIS A 142 -5.90 13.66 3.28
N PHE A 143 -4.88 13.32 2.49
CA PHE A 143 -4.88 12.15 1.61
C PHE A 143 -3.45 11.80 1.23
N TYR A 144 -3.26 10.57 0.74
CA TYR A 144 -1.98 10.12 0.19
C TYR A 144 -1.93 10.38 -1.31
N LEU A 145 -0.93 11.14 -1.76
CA LEU A 145 -0.67 11.42 -3.17
C LEU A 145 0.61 10.71 -3.60
N ASP A 146 0.55 9.94 -4.68
CA ASP A 146 1.69 9.14 -5.15
C ASP A 146 1.88 9.24 -6.67
N GLY A 147 3.09 9.55 -7.11
CA GLY A 147 3.44 9.68 -8.53
C GLY A 147 4.72 8.92 -8.88
N ALA A 148 5.02 7.82 -8.18
CA ALA A 148 6.26 7.09 -8.37
C ALA A 148 6.54 6.75 -9.84
N VAL A 149 7.74 7.14 -10.31
CA VAL A 149 8.14 7.00 -11.73
C VAL A 149 9.16 5.88 -11.92
N GLY A 150 8.96 5.08 -12.97
CA GLY A 150 9.90 4.05 -13.44
C GLY A 150 9.81 2.72 -12.69
N SER A 151 9.44 2.76 -11.42
CA SER A 151 9.20 1.60 -10.56
C SER A 151 8.21 1.95 -9.46
N PRO A 152 7.43 0.98 -8.94
CA PRO A 152 6.58 1.26 -7.80
C PRO A 152 7.36 1.51 -6.51
N ASP A 153 6.83 2.38 -5.67
CA ASP A 153 7.10 2.44 -4.24
C ASP A 153 5.89 1.88 -3.48
N PHE A 154 5.98 1.84 -2.14
CA PHE A 154 5.07 1.06 -1.32
C PHE A 154 4.73 1.75 -0.01
N ILE A 155 3.47 1.57 0.43
CA ILE A 155 3.07 1.76 1.82
C ILE A 155 2.46 0.48 2.37
N SER A 156 2.71 0.19 3.64
CA SER A 156 2.14 -1.00 4.29
C SER A 156 1.81 -0.79 5.75
N GLN A 157 0.83 -1.53 6.24
CA GLN A 157 0.50 -1.62 7.65
C GLN A 157 0.15 -3.07 8.00
N THR A 158 0.56 -3.47 9.20
CA THR A 158 0.34 -4.82 9.72
C THR A 158 -0.62 -4.76 10.89
N PHE A 159 -1.58 -5.69 10.92
CA PHE A 159 -2.56 -5.82 11.99
C PHE A 159 -2.82 -7.29 12.32
N THR A 160 -3.34 -7.55 13.52
CA THR A 160 -3.63 -8.90 13.98
C THR A 160 -4.89 -9.44 13.34
N THR A 161 -4.86 -10.71 12.97
CA THR A 161 -5.99 -11.43 12.37
C THR A 161 -6.22 -12.76 13.08
N ILE A 162 -7.39 -13.35 12.88
CA ILE A 162 -7.75 -14.69 13.34
C ILE A 162 -7.76 -15.59 12.10
N ILE A 163 -7.03 -16.70 12.17
CA ILE A 163 -6.94 -17.64 11.04
C ILE A 163 -8.34 -18.20 10.74
N GLY A 164 -8.74 -18.14 9.47
CA GLY A 164 -10.05 -18.57 8.97
C GLY A 164 -11.13 -17.49 8.99
N ASP A 165 -10.91 -16.37 9.68
CA ASP A 165 -11.85 -15.25 9.66
C ASP A 165 -11.74 -14.45 8.36
N ALA A 166 -12.88 -13.93 7.92
CA ALA A 166 -12.97 -13.05 6.77
C ALA A 166 -12.89 -11.57 7.18
N TYR A 167 -12.16 -10.79 6.39
CA TYR A 167 -11.90 -9.38 6.58
C TYR A 167 -12.36 -8.63 5.32
N SER A 168 -12.96 -7.45 5.54
CA SER A 168 -13.38 -6.55 4.47
C SER A 168 -12.40 -5.39 4.38
N LEU A 169 -11.71 -5.27 3.25
CA LEU A 169 -10.89 -4.12 2.88
C LEU A 169 -11.74 -3.16 2.05
N SER A 170 -11.64 -1.86 2.33
CA SER A 170 -12.10 -0.81 1.42
C SER A 170 -11.14 0.37 1.37
N PHE A 171 -11.14 1.09 0.26
CA PHE A 171 -10.38 2.33 0.08
C PHE A 171 -10.97 3.14 -1.08
N TRP A 172 -10.67 4.43 -1.11
CA TRP A 172 -11.00 5.31 -2.22
C TRP A 172 -9.74 5.67 -2.99
N LEU A 173 -9.76 5.44 -4.30
CA LEU A 173 -8.66 5.75 -5.19
C LEU A 173 -9.16 6.66 -6.31
N TYR A 174 -8.38 7.69 -6.61
CA TYR A 174 -8.52 8.51 -7.80
C TYR A 174 -7.28 8.36 -8.68
N ASN A 175 -7.50 7.92 -9.92
CA ASN A 175 -6.52 7.75 -10.96
C ASN A 175 -6.96 8.47 -12.26
N PRO A 176 -6.42 9.65 -12.59
CA PRO A 176 -6.85 10.41 -13.75
C PRO A 176 -6.28 9.91 -15.10
N SER A 177 -5.44 8.87 -15.10
CA SER A 177 -4.79 8.40 -16.32
C SER A 177 -4.41 6.92 -16.29
N GLY A 178 -4.34 6.30 -17.46
CA GLY A 178 -3.83 4.95 -17.64
C GLY A 178 -2.69 4.95 -18.65
N GLY A 179 -2.37 3.78 -19.18
CA GLY A 179 -1.32 3.60 -20.17
C GLY A 179 -0.01 3.12 -19.57
N THR A 180 1.00 3.03 -20.42
CA THR A 180 2.32 2.51 -20.04
C THR A 180 2.90 3.25 -18.85
N GLY A 181 3.44 2.51 -17.88
CA GLY A 181 4.05 3.12 -16.68
C GLY A 181 3.05 3.42 -15.56
N VAL A 182 1.84 2.89 -15.65
CA VAL A 182 0.83 2.95 -14.58
C VAL A 182 0.61 1.56 -14.01
N SER A 183 0.80 1.37 -12.71
CA SER A 183 0.47 0.13 -12.02
C SER A 183 0.00 0.35 -10.59
N VAL A 184 -0.93 -0.50 -10.16
CA VAL A 184 -1.39 -0.58 -8.77
C VAL A 184 -1.48 -2.05 -8.40
N ASP A 185 -0.81 -2.43 -7.32
CA ASP A 185 -0.97 -3.73 -6.69
C ASP A 185 -1.41 -3.53 -5.24
N ILE A 186 -2.43 -4.29 -4.84
CA ILE A 186 -2.93 -4.29 -3.46
C ILE A 186 -2.92 -5.72 -2.98
N LEU A 187 -2.19 -5.94 -1.88
CA LEU A 187 -1.91 -7.27 -1.37
C LEU A 187 -2.26 -7.34 0.11
N MET A 188 -2.81 -8.49 0.51
CA MET A 188 -2.94 -8.86 1.93
C MET A 188 -2.21 -10.19 2.13
N SER A 189 -1.09 -10.15 2.86
CA SER A 189 -0.19 -11.30 3.05
C SER A 189 0.08 -11.55 4.52
N THR A 190 0.33 -12.80 4.91
CA THR A 190 0.68 -13.20 6.29
C THR A 190 2.17 -13.48 6.46
#